data_AF-A0A4W3GLQ3-F1
#
_entry.id   AF-A0A4W3GLQ3-F1
#
_cell.length_a   1.000
_cell.length_b   1.000
_cell.length_c   1.000
_cell.angle_alpha   90.00
_cell.angle_beta   90.00
_cell.angle_gamma   90.00
#
_symmetry.space_group_name_H-M   'P 1'
#
loop_
_entity.id
_entity.type
_entity.pdbx_description
1 polymer ?
#
loop_
_entity_poly.entity_id
_entity_poly.type
_entity_poly.pdbx_seq_one_letter_code
_entity_poly.pdbx_strand_id
1 'polypeptide(L)'
;MCTLDQIAILSQAVSSLAAETSAALALIGKEMSEIRLYTLQNRMALDYVLAATGGVCKVIGPECCITIDDFSGKISNITKEINQTGQDAAMSHKQSWIENDQFIIVLWRDYY
;
A
#
# COMPACT_ATOMS: atom_id res chain seq x y z
N MET A 1 -33.59 -12.15 -0.92
CA MET A 1 -32.52 -11.24 -0.46
C MET A 1 -32.78 -9.88 -1.08
N CYS A 2 -32.74 -8.81 -0.28
CA CYS A 2 -32.90 -7.45 -0.80
C CYS A 2 -31.58 -6.99 -1.44
N THR A 3 -31.66 -6.10 -2.44
CA THR A 3 -30.49 -5.59 -3.17
C THR A 3 -29.55 -4.77 -2.28
N LEU A 4 -30.09 -4.11 -1.25
CA LEU A 4 -29.33 -3.37 -0.24
C LEU A 4 -28.40 -4.29 0.57
N ASP A 5 -28.88 -5.46 0.98
CA ASP A 5 -28.07 -6.45 1.71
C ASP A 5 -26.91 -6.95 0.85
N GLN A 6 -27.15 -7.16 -0.45
CA GLN A 6 -26.13 -7.60 -1.39
C GLN A 6 -25.02 -6.54 -1.56
N ILE A 7 -25.39 -5.26 -1.61
CA ILE A 7 -24.42 -4.14 -1.71
C ILE A 7 -23.60 -4.03 -0.42
N ALA A 8 -24.25 -4.16 0.76
CA ALA A 8 -23.56 -4.11 2.04
C ALA A 8 -22.53 -5.24 2.21
N ILE A 9 -22.87 -6.47 1.81
CA ILE A 9 -21.96 -7.61 1.86
C ILE A 9 -20.77 -7.41 0.92
N LEU A 10 -21.01 -6.96 -0.32
CA LEU A 10 -19.95 -6.70 -1.29
C LEU A 10 -19.00 -5.60 -0.80
N SER A 11 -19.55 -4.51 -0.28
CA SER A 11 -18.83 -3.38 0.29
C SER A 11 -17.91 -3.80 1.46
N GLN A 12 -18.40 -4.67 2.36
CA GLN A 12 -17.58 -5.21 3.45
C GLN A 12 -16.48 -6.15 2.93
N ALA A 13 -16.77 -6.97 1.92
CA ALA A 13 -15.77 -7.85 1.31
C ALA A 13 -14.63 -7.05 0.64
N VAL A 14 -14.96 -5.96 -0.06
CA VAL A 14 -13.96 -5.05 -0.65
C VAL A 14 -13.09 -4.41 0.44
N SER A 15 -13.69 -4.00 1.56
CA SER A 15 -12.96 -3.42 2.68
C SER A 15 -11.95 -4.40 3.31
N SER A 16 -12.37 -5.65 3.54
CA SER A 16 -11.48 -6.71 4.04
C SER A 16 -10.34 -6.98 3.07
N LEU A 17 -10.66 -7.12 1.78
CA LEU A 17 -9.67 -7.36 0.74
C LEU A 17 -8.66 -6.20 0.65
N ALA A 18 -9.11 -4.95 0.76
CA ALA A 18 -8.23 -3.80 0.74
C ALA A 18 -7.31 -3.77 1.97
N ALA A 19 -7.83 -4.06 3.16
CA ALA A 19 -7.03 -4.16 4.38
C ALA A 19 -5.95 -5.24 4.26
N GLU A 20 -6.31 -6.45 3.84
CA GLU A 20 -5.37 -7.56 3.65
C GLU A 20 -4.33 -7.27 2.55
N THR A 21 -4.77 -6.74 1.40
CA THR A 21 -3.88 -6.38 0.29
C THR A 21 -2.90 -5.28 0.69
N SER A 22 -3.38 -4.26 1.42
CA SER A 22 -2.52 -3.19 1.92
C SER A 22 -1.49 -3.72 2.92
N ALA A 23 -1.88 -4.60 3.84
CA ALA A 23 -0.97 -5.22 4.78
C ALA A 23 0.11 -6.06 4.07
N ALA A 24 -0.29 -6.88 3.08
CA ALA A 24 0.64 -7.68 2.29
C ALA A 24 1.63 -6.78 1.51
N LEU A 25 1.15 -5.70 0.91
CA LEU A 25 2.00 -4.77 0.16
C LEU A 25 2.99 -4.03 1.06
N ALA A 26 2.60 -3.69 2.29
CA ALA A 26 3.52 -3.13 3.28
C ALA A 26 4.65 -4.11 3.64
N LEU A 27 4.32 -5.39 3.84
CA LEU A 27 5.30 -6.44 4.14
C LEU A 27 6.29 -6.61 2.98
N ILE A 28 5.78 -6.73 1.74
CA ILE A 28 6.62 -6.82 0.54
C ILE A 28 7.49 -5.56 0.38
N GLY A 29 6.94 -4.37 0.62
CA GLY A 29 7.70 -3.12 0.57
C GLY A 29 8.85 -3.08 1.56
N LYS A 30 8.67 -3.67 2.76
CA LYS A 30 9.72 -3.82 3.75
C LYS A 30 10.80 -4.81 3.28
N GLU A 31 10.40 -6.00 2.83
CA GLU A 31 11.34 -7.02 2.32
C GLU A 31 12.18 -6.47 1.15
N MET A 32 11.56 -5.75 0.22
CA MET A 32 12.26 -5.14 -0.92
C MET A 32 13.27 -4.07 -0.49
N SER A 33 12.96 -3.31 0.57
CA SER A 33 13.88 -2.31 1.13
C SER A 33 15.09 -2.98 1.77
N GLU A 34 14.90 -4.10 2.45
CA GLU A 34 15.97 -4.92 3.02
C GLU A 34 16.84 -5.55 1.92
N ILE A 35 16.22 -6.17 0.90
CA ILE A 35 16.93 -6.76 -0.25
C ILE A 35 17.77 -5.70 -0.98
N ARG A 36 17.22 -4.49 -1.17
CA ARG A 36 17.96 -3.36 -1.75
C ARG A 36 19.21 -3.05 -0.93
N LEU A 37 19.08 -2.95 0.40
CA LEU A 37 20.22 -2.69 1.27
C LEU A 37 21.28 -3.79 1.20
N TYR A 38 20.88 -5.06 1.23
CA TYR A 38 21.80 -6.20 1.07
C TYR A 38 22.50 -6.17 -0.30
N THR A 39 21.78 -5.85 -1.37
CA THR A 39 22.35 -5.78 -2.72
C THR A 39 23.39 -4.67 -2.83
N LEU A 40 23.14 -3.51 -2.23
CA LEU A 40 24.09 -2.40 -2.18
C LEU A 40 25.35 -2.75 -1.35
N GLN A 41 25.19 -3.44 -0.22
CA GLN A 41 26.33 -3.92 0.57
C GLN A 41 27.15 -4.96 -0.19
N ASN A 42 26.50 -5.91 -0.86
CA ASN A 42 27.18 -6.89 -1.70
C ASN A 42 27.94 -6.22 -2.85
N ARG A 43 27.36 -5.19 -3.48
CA ARG A 43 28.01 -4.41 -4.53
C ARG A 43 29.29 -3.74 -3.99
N MET A 44 29.23 -3.15 -2.80
CA MET A 44 30.39 -2.53 -2.13
C MET A 44 31.49 -3.56 -1.83
N ALA A 45 31.11 -4.74 -1.30
CA ALA A 45 32.07 -5.81 -1.02
C ALA A 45 32.73 -6.31 -2.31
N LEU A 46 31.96 -6.49 -3.39
CA LEU A 46 32.49 -6.90 -4.69
C LEU A 46 33.40 -5.82 -5.30
N ASP A 47 33.06 -4.53 -5.16
CA ASP A 47 33.95 -3.44 -5.60
C ASP A 47 35.27 -3.44 -4.84
N TYR A 48 35.25 -3.74 -3.53
CA TYR A 48 36.45 -3.87 -2.73
C TYR A 48 37.32 -5.06 -3.20
N VAL A 49 36.71 -6.24 -3.34
CA VAL A 49 37.43 -7.46 -3.77
C VAL A 49 38.01 -7.31 -5.17
N LEU A 50 37.27 -6.67 -6.09
CA LEU A 50 37.68 -6.50 -7.48
C LEU A 50 38.46 -5.21 -7.73
N ALA A 51 38.75 -4.40 -6.70
CA ALA A 51 39.47 -3.13 -6.84
C ALA A 51 40.81 -3.31 -7.58
N ALA A 52 41.54 -4.39 -7.28
CA ALA A 52 42.82 -4.70 -7.91
C ALA A 52 42.69 -5.11 -9.39
N THR A 53 41.54 -5.62 -9.82
CA THR A 53 41.28 -6.08 -11.20
C THR A 53 40.53 -5.04 -12.04
N GLY A 54 40.38 -3.81 -11.55
CA GLY A 54 39.65 -2.73 -12.25
C GLY A 54 38.18 -2.57 -11.84
N GLY A 55 37.78 -3.20 -10.73
CA GLY A 55 36.43 -3.12 -10.17
C GLY A 55 35.41 -4.00 -10.87
N VAL A 56 34.19 -4.03 -10.33
CA VAL A 56 33.08 -4.83 -10.88
C VAL A 56 32.75 -4.43 -12.32
N CYS A 57 32.90 -3.16 -12.68
CA CYS A 57 32.63 -2.67 -14.04
C CYS A 57 33.59 -3.21 -15.10
N LYS A 58 34.81 -3.62 -14.70
CA LYS A 58 35.73 -4.28 -15.62
C LYS A 58 35.32 -5.73 -15.91
N VAL A 59 34.68 -6.39 -14.94
CA VAL A 59 34.26 -7.80 -15.01
C VAL A 59 32.89 -7.95 -15.66
N ILE A 60 31.92 -7.14 -15.23
CA ILE A 60 30.55 -7.15 -15.72
C ILE A 60 30.52 -6.45 -17.09
N GLY A 61 30.87 -5.17 -17.13
CA GLY A 61 30.77 -4.34 -18.34
C GLY A 61 29.88 -3.12 -18.10
N PRO A 62 29.31 -2.52 -19.16
CA PRO A 62 28.51 -1.28 -19.06
C PRO A 62 27.27 -1.41 -18.16
N GLU A 63 26.76 -2.62 -17.97
CA GLU A 63 25.61 -2.93 -17.12
C GLU A 63 25.92 -2.93 -15.61
N CYS A 64 27.18 -2.73 -15.21
CA CYS A 64 27.58 -2.65 -13.80
C CYS A 64 27.00 -1.42 -13.05
N CYS A 65 26.52 -0.41 -13.79
CA CYS A 65 26.07 0.90 -13.31
C CYS A 65 24.54 0.98 -13.22
N ILE A 66 23.91 -0.03 -12.61
CA ILE A 66 22.46 0.04 -12.35
C ILE A 66 22.20 0.91 -11.12
N THR A 67 21.20 1.79 -11.23
CA THR A 67 20.67 2.53 -10.07
C THR A 67 19.52 1.73 -9.47
N ILE A 68 19.56 1.52 -8.15
CA ILE A 68 18.45 0.89 -7.43
C ILE A 68 17.64 2.00 -6.74
N ASP A 69 16.50 2.33 -7.35
CA ASP A 69 15.58 3.35 -6.84
C ASP A 69 14.94 2.95 -5.51
N ASP A 70 14.59 3.96 -4.71
CA ASP A 70 13.87 3.78 -3.46
C ASP A 70 12.38 4.09 -3.63
N PHE A 71 11.56 3.04 -3.70
CA PHE A 71 10.10 3.20 -3.78
C PHE A 71 9.39 3.01 -2.44
N SER A 72 10.12 2.87 -1.32
CA SER A 72 9.53 2.59 0.00
C SER A 72 8.46 3.62 0.40
N GLY A 73 8.73 4.91 0.18
CA GLY A 73 7.78 6.00 0.45
C GLY A 73 6.53 5.93 -0.45
N LYS A 74 6.70 5.59 -1.73
CA LYS A 74 5.59 5.46 -2.67
C LYS A 74 4.71 4.26 -2.34
N ILE A 75 5.31 3.13 -2.01
CA ILE A 75 4.62 1.91 -1.57
C ILE A 75 3.82 2.19 -0.29
N SER A 76 4.42 2.88 0.69
CA SER A 76 3.74 3.28 1.93
C SER A 76 2.51 4.16 1.65
N ASN A 77 2.62 5.12 0.74
CA ASN A 77 1.51 5.99 0.39
C ASN A 77 0.37 5.22 -0.31
N ILE A 78 0.69 4.43 -1.34
CA ILE A 78 -0.29 3.61 -2.07
C ILE A 78 -1.00 2.63 -1.13
N THR A 79 -0.25 2.03 -0.21
CA THR A 79 -0.80 1.09 0.77
C THR A 79 -1.85 1.77 1.67
N LYS A 80 -1.57 3.00 2.13
CA LYS A 80 -2.53 3.80 2.90
C LYS A 80 -3.76 4.15 2.08
N GLU A 81 -3.57 4.56 0.82
CA GLU A 81 -4.66 4.90 -0.10
C GLU A 81 -5.57 3.70 -0.37
N ILE A 82 -5.02 2.50 -0.58
CA ILE A 82 -5.79 1.25 -0.76
C ILE A 82 -6.65 0.98 0.47
N ASN A 83 -6.05 1.03 1.66
CA ASN A 83 -6.77 0.75 2.90
C ASN A 83 -7.89 1.78 3.14
N GLN A 84 -7.59 3.07 2.93
CA GLN A 84 -8.59 4.13 3.06
C GLN A 84 -9.75 3.95 2.08
N THR A 85 -9.46 3.65 0.81
CA THR A 85 -10.48 3.42 -0.21
C THR A 85 -11.39 2.24 0.16
N GLY A 86 -10.82 1.16 0.72
CA GLY A 86 -11.60 0.04 1.22
C GLY A 86 -12.49 0.39 2.41
N GLN A 87 -12.03 1.26 3.31
CA GLN A 87 -12.84 1.76 4.42
C GLN A 87 -13.98 2.67 3.93
N ASP A 88 -13.69 3.54 2.99
CA ASP A 88 -14.69 4.44 2.38
C ASP A 88 -15.77 3.62 1.65
N ALA A 89 -15.36 2.55 0.94
CA ALA A 89 -16.29 1.61 0.32
C ALA A 89 -17.22 0.94 1.34
N ALA A 90 -16.72 0.53 2.52
CA ALA A 90 -17.52 0.01 3.64
C ALA A 90 -18.53 1.04 4.20
N MET A 91 -18.12 2.30 4.28
CA MET A 91 -18.93 3.38 4.85
C MET A 91 -19.98 3.94 3.86
N SER A 92 -19.84 3.67 2.57
CA SER A 92 -20.74 4.15 1.51
C SER A 92 -22.21 3.76 1.72
N HIS A 93 -22.47 2.60 2.35
CA HIS A 93 -23.85 2.22 2.71
C HIS A 93 -24.41 3.10 3.84
N LYS A 94 -23.59 3.50 4.83
CA LYS A 94 -24.03 4.32 5.98
C LYS A 94 -24.41 5.75 5.58
N GLN A 95 -23.71 6.34 4.62
CA GLN A 95 -24.00 7.71 4.16
C GLN A 95 -25.40 7.82 3.54
N SER A 96 -25.86 6.76 2.86
CA SER A 96 -27.22 6.67 2.30
C SER A 96 -28.31 6.69 3.38
N TRP A 97 -28.03 6.20 4.60
CA TRP A 97 -28.94 6.33 5.74
C TRP A 97 -28.85 7.71 6.40
N ILE A 98 -27.68 8.37 6.42
CA ILE A 98 -27.52 9.70 7.01
C ILE A 98 -28.23 10.80 6.19
N GLU A 99 -28.24 10.69 4.85
CA GLU A 99 -28.97 11.63 3.98
C GLU A 99 -30.49 11.38 3.96
N ASN A 100 -30.93 10.12 4.13
CA ASN A 100 -32.37 9.80 4.22
C ASN A 100 -32.96 10.01 5.63
N ASP A 101 -32.18 9.86 6.70
CA ASP A 101 -32.60 10.11 8.10
C ASP A 101 -32.25 11.52 8.59
N GLN A 102 -31.72 12.40 7.74
CA GLN A 102 -31.46 13.80 8.10
C GLN A 102 -32.74 14.54 8.54
N PHE A 103 -33.91 14.05 8.14
CA PHE A 103 -35.19 14.56 8.63
C PHE A 103 -35.48 14.17 10.09
N ILE A 104 -35.00 13.00 10.57
CA ILE A 104 -35.20 12.56 11.95
C ILE A 104 -34.10 13.12 12.86
N ILE A 105 -32.83 13.11 12.44
CA ILE A 105 -31.71 13.52 13.31
C ILE A 105 -31.74 15.03 13.61
N VAL A 106 -32.22 15.87 12.69
CA VAL A 106 -32.37 17.31 12.94
C VAL A 106 -33.55 17.57 13.89
N LEU A 107 -34.66 16.83 13.77
CA LEU A 107 -35.84 17.01 14.63
C LEU A 107 -35.63 16.54 16.09
N TRP A 108 -34.72 15.59 16.34
CA TRP A 108 -34.40 15.15 17.71
C TRP A 108 -33.39 16.06 18.44
N ARG A 109 -32.76 17.01 17.76
CA ARG A 109 -31.83 17.98 18.39
C ARG A 109 -32.53 19.19 19.01
N ASP A 110 -33.79 19.43 18.63
CA ASP A 110 -34.59 20.57 19.12
C ASP A 110 -35.61 20.18 20.20
N TYR A 111 -35.60 18.93 20.68
CA TYR A 111 -36.56 18.43 21.69
C TYR A 111 -35.92 17.83 22.96
N TYR A 112 -34.59 17.95 23.14
CA TYR A 112 -33.87 17.64 24.39
C TYR A 112 -32.67 18.56 24.58
#